data_AF-A0A7V8WAP8-F1
#
_entry.id   AF-A0A7V8WAP8-F1
#
_cell.length_a   1.000
_cell.length_b   1.000
_cell.length_c   1.000
_cell.angle_alpha   90.00
_cell.angle_beta   90.00
_cell.angle_gamma   90.00
#
_symmetry.space_group_name_H-M   'P 1'
#
loop_
_entity.id
_entity.type
_entity.pdbx_description
1 polymer ?
#
loop_
_entity_poly.entity_id
_entity_poly.type
_entity_poly.pdbx_seq_one_letter_code
_entity_poly.pdbx_strand_id
1 'polypeptide(L)'
;MARRMIGSVVLALVLAAIAVGAAPAYGDGLPVPGVADAGPGGVALPGGEDRYVALPAGKDTLVARVQADGGEVRRSTVLEGDYTVPAVALDGSPDGLSADGGTLTLINPRQRFPREDTSFVVLDTSNLAIRERITLRGDFSFDAMSPDGSRLYLVEYLSRRDATEYAVRAYDLPSGRLLPEPIEDPDEPASEMGGYPITRSASPDGRWAYTLYDGSGGHPFVHALDTARGEAVCIDLHGLNGNLNNLRFEVSPDGGELAVVGREGPVTLVDTQTFETSDPPQPPDPAAETDDGGVPWGFVAPMAVVLLLGAIALGSAMHSRRRLHPDATRGLAPELDDPAPARDDDAFVAGPR
;
A
#
# COMPACT_ATOMS: atom_id res chain seq x y z
N MET A 1 3.10 58.71 15.95
CA MET A 1 3.56 57.46 16.59
C MET A 1 2.35 56.54 16.78
N ALA A 2 2.56 55.23 16.65
CA ALA A 2 1.60 54.12 16.83
C ALA A 2 0.62 53.85 15.68
N ARG A 3 1.06 53.00 14.73
CA ARG A 3 0.19 52.04 14.04
C ARG A 3 1.04 50.82 13.66
N ARG A 4 1.02 49.82 14.55
CA ARG A 4 1.52 48.46 14.33
C ARG A 4 0.51 47.48 14.92
N MET A 5 0.42 46.31 14.28
CA MET A 5 -0.27 45.10 14.73
C MET A 5 -1.77 45.01 14.44
N ILE A 6 -2.11 44.68 13.19
CA ILE A 6 -3.19 43.73 12.90
C ILE A 6 -2.64 42.75 11.88
N GLY A 7 -2.27 41.57 12.34
CA GLY A 7 -1.68 40.53 11.52
C GLY A 7 -1.00 39.51 12.41
N SER A 8 -1.79 38.66 13.07
CA SER A 8 -1.39 37.40 13.72
C SER A 8 -2.56 36.78 14.53
N VAL A 9 -3.72 36.51 13.91
CA VAL A 9 -4.82 35.79 14.63
C VAL A 9 -5.36 34.55 13.88
N VAL A 10 -4.86 34.22 12.68
CA VAL A 10 -5.39 33.04 11.94
C VAL A 10 -4.52 31.77 12.06
N LEU A 11 -3.39 31.79 12.77
CA LEU A 11 -2.42 30.67 12.78
C LEU A 11 -2.46 29.75 14.03
N ALA A 12 -3.51 29.75 14.85
CA ALA A 12 -3.48 29.05 16.14
C ALA A 12 -4.66 28.09 16.43
N LEU A 13 -5.29 27.49 15.41
CA LEU A 13 -6.38 26.52 15.59
C LEU A 13 -6.31 25.29 14.66
N VAL A 14 -5.11 24.75 14.40
CA VAL A 14 -4.97 23.42 13.73
C VAL A 14 -4.07 22.45 14.51
N LEU A 15 -3.44 22.88 15.61
CA LEU A 15 -2.50 22.03 16.38
C LEU A 15 -3.12 21.31 17.60
N ALA A 16 -4.45 21.21 17.70
CA ALA A 16 -5.10 20.54 18.83
C ALA A 16 -6.33 19.72 18.40
N ALA A 17 -6.10 18.68 17.59
CA ALA A 17 -7.02 17.54 17.46
C ALA A 17 -6.29 16.20 17.34
N ILE A 18 -5.09 16.10 17.92
CA ILE A 18 -4.45 14.81 18.20
C ILE A 18 -4.88 14.44 19.62
N ALA A 19 -5.82 13.49 19.71
CA ALA A 19 -6.39 12.83 20.90
C ALA A 19 -7.90 13.01 21.08
N VAL A 20 -8.67 12.67 20.04
CA VAL A 20 -9.91 11.92 20.26
C VAL A 20 -9.62 10.54 19.72
N GLY A 21 -9.79 9.51 20.55
CA GLY A 21 -9.75 8.13 20.06
C GLY A 21 -10.87 7.97 19.04
N ALA A 22 -10.53 8.15 17.76
CA ALA A 22 -11.36 7.70 16.68
C ALA A 22 -11.40 6.18 16.84
N ALA A 23 -12.54 5.66 17.29
CA ALA A 23 -12.86 4.28 16.96
C ALA A 23 -12.70 4.18 15.43
N PRO A 24 -11.88 3.26 14.90
CA PRO A 24 -11.84 3.04 13.47
C PRO A 24 -13.27 2.79 13.01
N ALA A 25 -13.81 3.72 12.23
CA ALA A 25 -15.07 3.53 11.55
C ALA A 25 -14.77 2.57 10.40
N TYR A 26 -14.87 1.28 10.71
CA TYR A 26 -14.76 0.20 9.75
C TYR A 26 -16.04 0.17 8.91
N GLY A 27 -15.96 0.42 7.60
CA GLY A 27 -17.09 0.13 6.71
C GLY A 27 -16.77 0.12 5.22
N ASP A 28 -17.09 -0.97 4.55
CA ASP A 28 -16.29 -1.52 3.46
C ASP A 28 -16.59 -1.08 2.01
N GLY A 29 -15.55 -1.05 1.16
CA GLY A 29 -15.58 -1.12 -0.31
C GLY A 29 -15.49 -2.57 -0.82
N LEU A 30 -15.55 -3.55 0.05
CA LEU A 30 -15.58 -4.99 -0.19
C LEU A 30 -16.64 -5.60 0.76
N PRO A 31 -16.93 -6.91 0.73
CA PRO A 31 -17.91 -7.54 1.62
C PRO A 31 -17.26 -8.10 2.88
N VAL A 32 -16.16 -7.50 3.33
CA VAL A 32 -15.33 -7.99 4.43
C VAL A 32 -15.20 -6.93 5.52
N PRO A 33 -15.85 -7.12 6.70
CA PRO A 33 -15.80 -6.15 7.77
C PRO A 33 -14.36 -5.70 8.10
N GLY A 34 -14.09 -4.41 7.90
CA GLY A 34 -12.82 -3.79 8.26
C GLY A 34 -11.82 -3.52 7.13
N VAL A 35 -12.08 -3.93 5.88
CA VAL A 35 -11.14 -3.78 4.74
C VAL A 35 -11.54 -2.65 3.78
N ALA A 36 -11.99 -1.59 4.41
CA ALA A 36 -12.98 -0.67 3.91
C ALA A 36 -12.53 0.60 3.25
N ASP A 37 -11.47 1.04 3.86
CA ASP A 37 -10.88 2.33 3.79
C ASP A 37 -9.45 1.97 3.46
N ALA A 38 -8.92 2.56 2.41
CA ALA A 38 -7.51 2.39 2.08
C ALA A 38 -6.56 2.94 3.17
N GLY A 39 -7.14 3.51 4.23
CA GLY A 39 -6.49 3.96 5.44
C GLY A 39 -6.08 5.43 5.34
N PRO A 40 -5.38 5.93 6.37
CA PRO A 40 -5.01 7.34 6.46
C PRO A 40 -4.02 7.79 5.37
N GLY A 41 -3.45 6.85 4.60
CA GLY A 41 -2.60 7.13 3.44
C GLY A 41 -3.38 7.68 2.25
N GLY A 42 -4.67 7.35 2.12
CA GLY A 42 -5.52 7.78 1.01
C GLY A 42 -5.07 7.22 -0.34
N VAL A 43 -5.32 7.98 -1.41
CA VAL A 43 -4.99 7.60 -2.80
C VAL A 43 -4.07 8.62 -3.45
N ALA A 44 -3.13 8.16 -4.27
CA ALA A 44 -2.22 8.99 -5.04
C ALA A 44 -1.87 8.32 -6.37
N LEU A 45 -1.54 9.12 -7.39
CA LEU A 45 -0.96 8.59 -8.61
C LEU A 45 0.49 8.15 -8.36
N PRO A 46 0.98 7.10 -9.04
CA PRO A 46 2.40 6.75 -9.02
C PRO A 46 3.28 7.95 -9.39
N GLY A 47 4.20 8.34 -8.49
CA GLY A 47 5.08 9.50 -8.69
C GLY A 47 4.37 10.87 -8.66
N GLY A 48 3.08 10.92 -8.30
CA GLY A 48 2.31 12.15 -8.21
C GLY A 48 2.77 13.06 -7.07
N GLU A 49 2.62 14.36 -7.25
CA GLU A 49 2.98 15.35 -6.23
C GLU A 49 2.00 15.40 -5.04
N ASP A 50 0.80 14.86 -5.23
CA ASP A 50 -0.30 14.97 -4.29
C ASP A 50 -0.91 13.61 -3.99
N ARG A 51 -1.38 13.47 -2.74
CA ARG A 51 -2.28 12.42 -2.30
C ARG A 51 -3.59 13.02 -1.81
N TYR A 52 -4.66 12.24 -1.91
CA TYR A 52 -5.99 12.63 -1.46
C TYR A 52 -6.41 11.73 -0.32
N VAL A 53 -6.78 12.34 0.80
CA VAL A 53 -7.24 11.63 2.00
C VAL A 53 -8.67 12.01 2.33
N ALA A 54 -9.43 11.05 2.84
CA ALA A 54 -10.75 11.24 3.39
C ALA A 54 -10.70 10.86 4.88
N LEU A 55 -11.04 11.81 5.75
CA LEU A 55 -10.92 11.65 7.20
C LEU A 55 -12.25 11.93 7.89
N PRO A 56 -12.62 11.18 8.94
CA PRO A 56 -13.83 11.44 9.71
C PRO A 56 -13.82 12.85 10.32
N ALA A 57 -14.93 13.57 10.18
CA ALA A 57 -15.18 14.89 10.75
C ALA A 57 -16.54 14.92 11.46
N GLY A 58 -16.69 14.09 12.50
CA GLY A 58 -17.97 13.89 13.18
C GLY A 58 -18.89 13.00 12.36
N LYS A 59 -19.99 13.57 11.84
CA LYS A 59 -20.93 12.89 10.91
C LYS A 59 -20.63 13.18 9.43
N ASP A 60 -19.62 14.01 9.19
CA ASP A 60 -19.20 14.53 7.90
C ASP A 60 -17.79 13.98 7.59
N THR A 61 -17.31 14.19 6.37
CA THR A 61 -15.96 13.77 5.93
C THR A 61 -15.13 14.99 5.54
N LEU A 62 -13.95 15.14 6.14
CA LEU A 62 -12.92 16.06 5.67
C LEU A 62 -12.16 15.41 4.52
N VAL A 63 -12.19 16.02 3.34
CA VAL A 63 -11.36 15.60 2.22
C VAL A 63 -10.23 16.60 2.06
N ALA A 64 -9.00 16.12 1.95
CA ALA A 64 -7.82 16.96 1.78
C ALA A 64 -6.95 16.48 0.63
N ARG A 65 -6.48 17.43 -0.17
CA ARG A 65 -5.36 17.28 -1.11
C ARG A 65 -4.10 17.68 -0.37
N VAL A 66 -3.19 16.73 -0.24
CA VAL A 66 -1.99 16.84 0.57
C VAL A 66 -0.79 16.60 -0.31
N GLN A 67 0.23 17.45 -0.21
CA GLN A 67 1.49 17.20 -0.90
C GLN A 67 2.05 15.85 -0.44
N ALA A 68 2.35 14.98 -1.40
CA ALA A 68 2.83 13.63 -1.13
C ALA A 68 4.13 13.67 -0.31
N ASP A 69 5.04 14.56 -0.70
CA ASP A 69 6.23 14.92 0.06
C ASP A 69 5.91 15.98 1.13
N GLY A 70 6.45 15.82 2.33
CA GLY A 70 6.30 16.78 3.44
C GLY A 70 4.90 16.88 4.09
N GLY A 71 3.82 16.51 3.40
CA GLY A 71 2.47 16.44 3.98
C GLY A 71 1.73 17.78 4.09
N GLU A 72 2.12 18.80 3.33
CA GLU A 72 1.44 20.09 3.32
C GLU A 72 0.00 19.95 2.79
N VAL A 73 -0.99 20.42 3.54
CA VAL A 73 -2.38 20.47 3.07
C VAL A 73 -2.52 21.62 2.07
N ARG A 74 -2.54 21.30 0.78
CA ARG A 74 -2.72 22.28 -0.30
C ARG A 74 -4.18 22.75 -0.42
N ARG A 75 -5.13 21.86 -0.12
CA ARG A 75 -6.57 22.14 -0.17
C ARG A 75 -7.36 21.19 0.71
N SER A 76 -8.48 21.66 1.25
CA SER A 76 -9.46 20.81 1.90
C SER A 76 -10.90 21.28 1.68
N THR A 77 -11.84 20.36 1.87
CA THR A 77 -13.29 20.61 1.89
C THR A 77 -13.94 19.67 2.92
N VAL A 78 -15.14 20.00 3.38
CA VAL A 78 -15.95 19.11 4.22
C VAL A 78 -17.17 18.67 3.42
N LEU A 79 -17.36 17.36 3.32
CA LEU A 79 -18.51 16.73 2.69
C LEU A 79 -19.51 16.32 3.75
N GLU A 80 -20.77 16.67 3.55
CA GLU A 80 -21.86 16.11 4.36
C GLU A 80 -21.98 14.61 4.08
N GLY A 81 -22.00 13.83 5.17
CA GLY A 81 -22.08 12.36 5.17
C GLY A 81 -20.73 11.69 5.38
N ASP A 82 -20.79 10.37 5.59
CA ASP A 82 -19.62 9.52 5.82
C ASP A 82 -19.13 8.95 4.47
N TYR A 83 -17.88 9.24 4.12
CA TYR A 83 -17.22 8.81 2.90
C TYR A 83 -15.76 8.47 3.18
N THR A 84 -15.26 7.47 2.47
CA THR A 84 -13.87 7.04 2.52
C THR A 84 -13.27 6.84 1.13
N VAL A 85 -11.93 6.80 1.06
CA VAL A 85 -11.21 6.36 -0.14
C VAL A 85 -11.44 4.86 -0.28
N PRO A 86 -11.98 4.38 -1.42
CA PRO A 86 -12.29 2.98 -1.57
C PRO A 86 -11.02 2.12 -1.51
N ALA A 87 -11.08 1.06 -0.70
CA ALA A 87 -10.18 -0.08 -0.82
C ALA A 87 -10.76 -1.08 -1.84
N VAL A 88 -9.93 -1.56 -2.76
CA VAL A 88 -10.36 -2.43 -3.87
C VAL A 88 -9.80 -3.85 -3.79
N ALA A 89 -8.96 -4.11 -2.80
CA ALA A 89 -8.45 -5.44 -2.48
C ALA A 89 -8.24 -5.63 -0.97
N LEU A 90 -8.15 -6.89 -0.53
CA LEU A 90 -8.04 -7.27 0.88
C LEU A 90 -6.76 -6.78 1.56
N ASP A 91 -5.73 -6.43 0.79
CA ASP A 91 -4.51 -5.80 1.30
C ASP A 91 -4.65 -4.30 1.56
N GLY A 92 -5.83 -3.72 1.32
CA GLY A 92 -6.13 -2.31 1.53
C GLY A 92 -5.71 -1.41 0.38
N SER A 93 -5.41 -1.97 -0.80
CA SER A 93 -5.03 -1.19 -1.99
C SER A 93 -6.06 -0.07 -2.27
N PRO A 94 -5.63 1.22 -2.30
CA PRO A 94 -6.51 2.34 -2.62
C PRO A 94 -6.84 2.39 -4.12
N ASP A 95 -8.03 2.91 -4.42
CA ASP A 95 -8.36 3.41 -5.76
C ASP A 95 -9.31 4.63 -5.63
N GLY A 96 -9.86 5.12 -6.72
CA GLY A 96 -10.81 6.23 -6.76
C GLY A 96 -10.26 7.50 -7.40
N LEU A 97 -9.00 7.55 -7.85
CA LEU A 97 -8.40 8.70 -8.53
C LEU A 97 -8.21 8.37 -10.02
N SER A 98 -8.75 9.20 -10.92
CA SER A 98 -8.52 9.02 -12.35
C SER A 98 -7.04 9.19 -12.70
N ALA A 99 -6.57 8.47 -13.73
CA ALA A 99 -5.17 8.50 -14.14
C ALA A 99 -4.69 9.90 -14.60
N ASP A 100 -5.59 10.70 -15.17
CA ASP A 100 -5.33 12.11 -15.48
C ASP A 100 -5.27 13.03 -14.25
N GLY A 101 -5.57 12.49 -13.06
CA GLY A 101 -5.57 13.16 -11.77
C GLY A 101 -6.70 14.17 -11.58
N GLY A 102 -7.68 14.24 -12.50
CA GLY A 102 -8.73 15.26 -12.51
C GLY A 102 -9.97 14.93 -11.67
N THR A 103 -10.19 13.64 -11.36
CA THR A 103 -11.42 13.15 -10.75
C THR A 103 -11.12 12.24 -9.57
N LEU A 104 -11.78 12.49 -8.43
CA LEU A 104 -11.70 11.67 -7.24
C LEU A 104 -13.09 11.15 -6.87
N THR A 105 -13.25 9.84 -6.68
CA THR A 105 -14.47 9.20 -6.20
C THR A 105 -14.25 8.63 -4.82
N LEU A 106 -15.17 8.94 -3.91
CA LEU A 106 -15.23 8.36 -2.57
C LEU A 106 -16.53 7.56 -2.43
N ILE A 107 -16.49 6.54 -1.58
CA ILE A 107 -17.63 5.66 -1.33
C ILE A 107 -18.14 5.84 0.09
N ASN A 108 -19.46 5.76 0.28
CA ASN A 108 -20.03 5.62 1.62
C ASN A 108 -19.67 4.23 2.17
N PRO A 109 -19.00 4.15 3.34
CA PRO A 109 -18.52 2.89 3.89
C PRO A 109 -19.65 1.89 4.19
N ARG A 110 -19.53 0.63 3.76
CA ARG A 110 -20.52 -0.43 4.03
C ARG A 110 -20.53 -0.81 5.52
N GLN A 111 -21.64 -0.54 6.20
CA GLN A 111 -21.82 -0.93 7.61
C GLN A 111 -22.30 -2.38 7.80
N ARG A 112 -23.04 -2.91 6.81
CA ARG A 112 -23.59 -4.26 6.83
C ARG A 112 -23.71 -4.79 5.41
N PHE A 113 -23.41 -6.08 5.25
CA PHE A 113 -23.68 -6.81 4.01
C PHE A 113 -24.98 -7.63 4.10
N PRO A 114 -25.81 -7.64 3.03
CA PRO A 114 -25.81 -6.66 1.95
C PRO A 114 -26.43 -5.32 2.39
N ARG A 115 -26.09 -4.21 1.72
CA ARG A 115 -26.79 -2.91 1.84
C ARG A 115 -27.89 -2.75 0.78
N GLU A 116 -28.93 -1.98 1.12
CA GLU A 116 -30.05 -1.71 0.20
C GLU A 116 -29.70 -0.65 -0.84
N ASP A 117 -28.86 0.33 -0.47
CA ASP A 117 -28.39 1.39 -1.33
C ASP A 117 -26.89 1.61 -1.12
N THR A 118 -26.17 1.91 -2.20
CA THR A 118 -24.75 2.27 -2.19
C THR A 118 -24.60 3.69 -2.69
N SER A 119 -23.83 4.51 -1.96
CA SER A 119 -23.63 5.92 -2.31
C SER A 119 -22.18 6.24 -2.59
N PHE A 120 -21.96 7.10 -3.59
CA PHE A 120 -20.65 7.63 -3.98
C PHE A 120 -20.71 9.15 -4.07
N VAL A 121 -19.57 9.80 -3.92
CA VAL A 121 -19.39 11.21 -4.23
C VAL A 121 -18.18 11.38 -5.13
N VAL A 122 -18.38 12.10 -6.23
CA VAL A 122 -17.36 12.38 -7.23
C VAL A 122 -16.95 13.84 -7.11
N LEU A 123 -15.65 14.10 -7.05
CA LEU A 123 -15.05 15.40 -6.83
C LEU A 123 -14.13 15.78 -7.98
N ASP A 124 -14.07 17.09 -8.25
CA ASP A 124 -13.00 17.70 -9.02
C ASP A 124 -11.77 17.88 -8.14
N THR A 125 -10.61 17.37 -8.56
CA THR A 125 -9.41 17.36 -7.72
C THR A 125 -8.69 18.72 -7.62
N SER A 126 -9.01 19.67 -8.51
CA SER A 126 -8.39 21.00 -8.53
C SER A 126 -8.92 21.88 -7.40
N ASN A 127 -10.21 21.77 -7.11
CA ASN A 127 -10.93 22.60 -6.14
C ASN A 127 -11.69 21.81 -5.08
N LEU A 128 -11.67 20.46 -5.13
CA LEU A 128 -12.44 19.55 -4.28
C LEU A 128 -13.95 19.83 -4.28
N ALA A 129 -14.47 20.41 -5.37
CA ALA A 129 -15.90 20.63 -5.53
C ALA A 129 -16.59 19.31 -5.92
N ILE A 130 -17.79 19.11 -5.39
CA ILE A 130 -18.65 17.99 -5.77
C ILE A 130 -19.07 18.16 -7.23
N ARG A 131 -18.73 17.16 -8.04
CA ARG A 131 -19.23 17.01 -9.42
C ARG A 131 -20.56 16.27 -9.43
N GLU A 132 -20.64 15.17 -8.69
CA GLU A 132 -21.83 14.31 -8.66
C GLU A 132 -21.97 13.59 -7.31
N ARG A 133 -23.21 13.33 -6.90
CA ARG A 133 -23.56 12.39 -5.85
C ARG A 133 -24.37 11.27 -6.48
N ILE A 134 -23.91 10.04 -6.31
CA ILE A 134 -24.50 8.86 -6.93
C ILE A 134 -25.12 8.02 -5.81
N THR A 135 -26.35 7.57 -6.02
CA THR A 135 -26.99 6.56 -5.16
C THR A 135 -27.53 5.46 -6.05
N LEU A 136 -27.00 4.26 -5.87
CA LEU A 136 -27.42 3.05 -6.58
C LEU A 136 -28.22 2.17 -5.64
N ARG A 137 -29.33 1.63 -6.11
CA ARG A 137 -30.10 0.62 -5.38
C ARG A 137 -29.41 -0.72 -5.53
N GLY A 138 -29.07 -1.34 -4.41
CA GLY A 138 -28.31 -2.58 -4.35
C GLY A 138 -26.99 -2.40 -3.61
N ASP A 139 -26.31 -3.52 -3.40
CA ASP A 139 -25.00 -3.51 -2.80
C ASP A 139 -23.93 -3.50 -3.88
N PHE A 140 -23.19 -2.40 -3.93
CA PHE A 140 -22.08 -2.20 -4.82
C PHE A 140 -20.82 -1.95 -4.03
N SER A 141 -19.70 -2.15 -4.67
CA SER A 141 -18.45 -1.49 -4.30
C SER A 141 -17.77 -0.84 -5.49
N PHE A 142 -16.81 0.02 -5.20
CA PHE A 142 -15.91 0.55 -6.20
C PHE A 142 -14.93 -0.55 -6.64
N ASP A 143 -14.68 -0.65 -7.95
CA ASP A 143 -13.64 -1.50 -8.52
C ASP A 143 -12.55 -0.65 -9.17
N ALA A 144 -12.90 0.23 -10.12
CA ALA A 144 -11.93 1.03 -10.86
C ALA A 144 -12.53 2.34 -11.39
N MET A 145 -11.70 3.19 -11.98
CA MET A 145 -12.12 4.38 -12.72
C MET A 145 -11.40 4.45 -14.06
N SER A 146 -12.07 4.94 -15.11
CA SER A 146 -11.41 5.20 -16.39
C SER A 146 -10.32 6.28 -16.28
N PRO A 147 -9.32 6.31 -17.18
CA PRO A 147 -8.20 7.23 -17.07
C PRO A 147 -8.60 8.71 -17.06
N ASP A 148 -9.69 9.05 -17.75
CA ASP A 148 -10.27 10.40 -17.85
C ASP A 148 -11.34 10.71 -16.77
N GLY A 149 -11.61 9.74 -15.89
CA GLY A 149 -12.65 9.87 -14.86
C GLY A 149 -14.08 9.97 -15.39
N SER A 150 -14.36 9.51 -16.60
CA SER A 150 -15.71 9.51 -17.19
C SER A 150 -16.53 8.26 -16.87
N ARG A 151 -15.90 7.17 -16.43
CA ARG A 151 -16.58 5.93 -16.04
C ARG A 151 -16.07 5.41 -14.70
N LEU A 152 -17.01 4.90 -13.90
CA LEU A 152 -16.72 4.10 -12.72
C LEU A 152 -16.97 2.63 -13.06
N TYR A 153 -16.10 1.75 -12.60
CA TYR A 153 -16.32 0.31 -12.59
C TYR A 153 -16.66 -0.11 -11.17
N LEU A 154 -17.68 -0.94 -11.04
CA LEU A 154 -18.31 -1.27 -9.76
C LEU A 154 -18.52 -2.77 -9.66
N VAL A 155 -18.24 -3.35 -8.50
CA VAL A 155 -18.65 -4.73 -8.19
C VAL A 155 -20.08 -4.71 -7.66
N GLU A 156 -21.02 -5.32 -8.36
CA GLU A 156 -22.39 -5.54 -7.89
C GLU A 156 -22.51 -6.92 -7.23
N TYR A 157 -22.89 -6.97 -5.96
CA TYR A 157 -23.07 -8.24 -5.25
C TYR A 157 -24.45 -8.80 -5.53
N LEU A 158 -24.48 -9.97 -6.18
CA LEU A 158 -25.72 -10.56 -6.71
C LEU A 158 -26.45 -11.41 -5.65
N SER A 159 -25.70 -11.97 -4.70
CA SER A 159 -26.25 -12.78 -3.63
C SER A 159 -26.27 -12.04 -2.30
N ARG A 160 -27.36 -12.25 -1.54
CA ARG A 160 -27.51 -11.68 -0.19
C ARG A 160 -26.75 -12.46 0.89
N ARG A 161 -26.15 -13.59 0.53
CA ARG A 161 -25.53 -14.54 1.47
C ARG A 161 -24.14 -14.95 1.05
N ASP A 162 -23.85 -14.87 -0.24
CA ASP A 162 -22.56 -15.16 -0.79
C ASP A 162 -22.02 -13.89 -1.46
N ALA A 163 -20.86 -13.44 -1.02
CA ALA A 163 -20.25 -12.23 -1.54
C ALA A 163 -19.20 -12.51 -2.61
N THR A 164 -18.94 -13.78 -2.91
CA THR A 164 -18.13 -14.20 -4.05
C THR A 164 -18.95 -14.29 -5.34
N GLU A 165 -20.28 -14.22 -5.26
CA GLU A 165 -21.18 -14.07 -6.40
C GLU A 165 -21.40 -12.59 -6.73
N TYR A 166 -20.73 -12.09 -7.76
CA TYR A 166 -20.81 -10.69 -8.17
C TYR A 166 -20.73 -10.52 -9.70
N ALA A 167 -21.06 -9.32 -10.17
CA ALA A 167 -20.81 -8.88 -11.54
C ALA A 167 -20.05 -7.55 -11.53
N VAL A 168 -19.12 -7.36 -12.47
CA VAL A 168 -18.50 -6.06 -12.70
C VAL A 168 -19.43 -5.23 -13.58
N ARG A 169 -19.75 -4.00 -13.18
CA ARG A 169 -20.68 -3.09 -13.86
C ARG A 169 -19.98 -1.77 -14.14
N ALA A 170 -20.35 -1.12 -15.24
CA ALA A 170 -19.87 0.22 -15.55
C ALA A 170 -20.96 1.28 -15.26
N TYR A 171 -20.59 2.39 -14.63
CA TYR A 171 -21.41 3.59 -14.49
C TYR A 171 -20.81 4.70 -15.34
N ASP A 172 -21.60 5.23 -16.27
CA ASP A 172 -21.23 6.36 -17.13
C ASP A 172 -21.57 7.67 -16.42
N LEU A 173 -20.55 8.42 -16.01
CA LEU A 173 -20.72 9.69 -15.28
C LEU A 173 -21.36 10.78 -16.16
N PRO A 174 -20.97 11.00 -17.43
CA PRO A 174 -21.58 12.03 -18.26
C PRO A 174 -23.10 11.87 -18.43
N SER A 175 -23.59 10.63 -18.52
CA SER A 175 -25.03 10.35 -18.65
C SER A 175 -25.72 9.95 -17.34
N GLY A 176 -24.97 9.85 -16.23
CA GLY A 176 -25.50 9.57 -14.90
C GLY A 176 -26.24 8.23 -14.81
N ARG A 177 -25.67 7.16 -15.39
CA ARG A 177 -26.37 5.87 -15.48
C ARG A 177 -25.45 4.67 -15.33
N LEU A 178 -25.97 3.64 -14.66
CA LEU A 178 -25.41 2.29 -14.70
C LEU A 178 -25.70 1.67 -16.08
N LEU A 179 -24.66 1.17 -16.75
CA LEU A 179 -24.79 0.48 -18.03
C LEU A 179 -25.40 -0.92 -17.80
N PRO A 180 -26.27 -1.39 -18.70
CA PRO A 180 -27.05 -2.60 -18.46
C PRO A 180 -26.21 -3.88 -18.50
N GLU A 181 -25.22 -3.94 -19.39
CA GLU A 181 -24.38 -5.12 -19.56
C GLU A 181 -23.27 -5.18 -18.48
N PRO A 182 -22.98 -6.36 -17.91
CA PRO A 182 -21.79 -6.58 -17.10
C PRO A 182 -20.53 -6.56 -17.96
N ILE A 183 -19.39 -6.30 -17.30
CA ILE A 183 -18.05 -6.46 -17.87
C ILE A 183 -17.60 -7.88 -17.58
N GLU A 184 -17.42 -8.67 -18.63
CA GLU A 184 -17.05 -10.07 -18.57
C GLU A 184 -15.93 -10.33 -19.59
N ASP A 185 -15.12 -11.35 -19.33
CA ASP A 185 -14.23 -11.90 -20.35
C ASP A 185 -15.09 -12.71 -21.34
N PRO A 186 -15.08 -12.38 -22.65
CA PRO A 186 -15.90 -13.07 -23.64
C PRO A 186 -15.46 -14.52 -23.90
N ASP A 187 -14.22 -14.88 -23.56
CA ASP A 187 -13.65 -16.20 -23.77
C ASP A 187 -13.89 -17.14 -22.57
N GLU A 188 -14.32 -16.59 -21.43
CA GLU A 188 -14.62 -17.33 -20.21
C GLU A 188 -16.12 -17.32 -19.84
N PRO A 189 -16.63 -18.36 -19.16
CA PRO A 189 -18.00 -18.34 -18.68
C PRO A 189 -18.14 -17.38 -17.49
N ALA A 190 -19.23 -16.60 -17.45
CA ALA A 190 -19.51 -15.64 -16.37
C ALA A 190 -19.46 -16.22 -14.94
N SER A 191 -19.63 -17.53 -14.77
CA SER A 191 -19.52 -18.22 -13.48
C SER A 191 -18.10 -18.30 -12.91
N GLU A 192 -17.07 -17.97 -13.68
CA GLU A 192 -15.67 -18.00 -13.23
C GLU A 192 -15.22 -16.70 -12.56
N MET A 193 -15.97 -15.61 -12.74
CA MET A 193 -15.78 -14.38 -11.98
C MET A 193 -16.30 -14.55 -10.55
N GLY A 194 -15.43 -14.97 -9.64
CA GLY A 194 -15.75 -15.15 -8.24
C GLY A 194 -14.54 -15.13 -7.31
N GLY A 195 -14.82 -15.08 -6.00
CA GLY A 195 -13.81 -15.08 -4.95
C GLY A 195 -13.53 -13.69 -4.36
N TYR A 196 -12.54 -13.64 -3.48
CA TYR A 196 -12.14 -12.39 -2.81
C TYR A 196 -10.92 -11.76 -3.50
N PRO A 197 -10.92 -10.42 -3.71
CA PRO A 197 -9.78 -9.72 -4.29
C PRO A 197 -8.66 -9.61 -3.25
N ILE A 198 -7.52 -10.23 -3.51
CA ILE A 198 -6.41 -10.36 -2.58
C ILE A 198 -5.50 -9.12 -2.61
N THR A 199 -5.10 -8.70 -3.80
CA THR A 199 -4.20 -7.56 -4.04
C THR A 199 -4.51 -6.92 -5.38
N ARG A 200 -4.18 -5.64 -5.52
CA ARG A 200 -4.45 -4.83 -6.71
C ARG A 200 -3.20 -4.06 -7.13
N SER A 201 -3.00 -3.92 -8.43
CA SER A 201 -2.10 -2.92 -9.01
C SER A 201 -2.67 -2.39 -10.31
N ALA A 202 -2.11 -1.30 -10.81
CA ALA A 202 -2.49 -0.69 -12.08
C ALA A 202 -1.30 -0.61 -13.04
N SER A 203 -1.55 -0.56 -14.34
CA SER A 203 -0.50 -0.23 -15.30
C SER A 203 0.06 1.17 -15.05
N PRO A 204 1.31 1.46 -15.46
CA PRO A 204 1.93 2.77 -15.23
C PRO A 204 1.14 3.96 -15.80
N ASP A 205 0.38 3.75 -16.88
CA ASP A 205 -0.50 4.75 -17.50
C ASP A 205 -1.90 4.84 -16.85
N GLY A 206 -2.18 3.99 -15.86
CA GLY A 206 -3.46 3.91 -15.15
C GLY A 206 -4.62 3.36 -15.98
N ARG A 207 -4.36 2.78 -17.16
CA ARG A 207 -5.41 2.19 -18.01
C ARG A 207 -5.87 0.83 -17.52
N TRP A 208 -4.93 -0.04 -17.18
CA TRP A 208 -5.23 -1.40 -16.77
C TRP A 208 -5.27 -1.50 -15.26
N ALA A 209 -6.25 -2.24 -14.79
CA ALA A 209 -6.46 -2.60 -13.40
C ALA A 209 -6.28 -4.12 -13.26
N TYR A 210 -5.28 -4.54 -12.48
CA TYR A 210 -4.99 -5.95 -12.24
C TYR A 210 -5.36 -6.32 -10.81
N THR A 211 -6.27 -7.26 -10.64
CA THR A 211 -6.70 -7.77 -9.33
C THR A 211 -6.47 -9.27 -9.23
N LEU A 212 -5.76 -9.72 -8.19
CA LEU A 212 -5.65 -11.16 -7.89
C LEU A 212 -6.89 -11.60 -7.13
N TYR A 213 -7.58 -12.62 -7.63
CA TYR A 213 -8.69 -13.28 -6.93
C TYR A 213 -8.31 -14.68 -6.44
N ASP A 214 -8.92 -15.12 -5.34
CA ASP A 214 -8.72 -16.46 -4.79
C ASP A 214 -9.54 -17.56 -5.48
N GLY A 215 -10.46 -17.19 -6.38
CA GLY A 215 -11.28 -18.12 -7.15
C GLY A 215 -12.36 -18.86 -6.35
N SER A 216 -12.63 -18.49 -5.08
CA SER A 216 -13.70 -19.09 -4.27
C SER A 216 -13.68 -20.64 -4.18
N GLY A 217 -12.48 -21.23 -4.13
CA GLY A 217 -12.28 -22.70 -4.09
C GLY A 217 -12.01 -23.33 -5.45
N GLY A 218 -12.06 -22.55 -6.53
CA GLY A 218 -11.45 -22.86 -7.82
C GLY A 218 -9.96 -22.53 -7.86
N HIS A 219 -9.47 -22.07 -9.02
CA HIS A 219 -8.09 -21.64 -9.20
C HIS A 219 -7.96 -20.12 -8.99
N PRO A 220 -6.84 -19.64 -8.42
CA PRO A 220 -6.56 -18.21 -8.39
C PRO A 220 -6.36 -17.68 -9.81
N PHE A 221 -6.82 -16.46 -10.06
CA PHE A 221 -6.69 -15.80 -11.36
C PHE A 221 -6.41 -14.32 -11.19
N VAL A 222 -5.83 -13.70 -12.22
CA VAL A 222 -5.76 -12.24 -12.33
C VAL A 222 -6.92 -11.76 -13.18
N HIS A 223 -7.75 -10.89 -12.63
CA HIS A 223 -8.70 -10.11 -13.40
C HIS A 223 -7.99 -8.87 -13.94
N ALA A 224 -7.79 -8.79 -15.25
CA ALA A 224 -7.22 -7.65 -15.95
C ALA A 224 -8.34 -6.84 -16.61
N LEU A 225 -8.62 -5.65 -16.08
CA LEU A 225 -9.67 -4.75 -16.55
C LEU A 225 -9.06 -3.58 -17.35
N ASP A 226 -9.44 -3.43 -18.62
CA ASP A 226 -9.17 -2.25 -19.42
C ASP A 226 -10.18 -1.15 -19.07
N THR A 227 -9.78 -0.22 -18.21
CA THR A 227 -10.68 0.83 -17.73
C THR A 227 -11.00 1.89 -18.78
N ALA A 228 -10.24 1.98 -19.88
CA ALA A 228 -10.54 2.89 -20.98
C ALA A 228 -11.62 2.30 -21.90
N ARG A 229 -11.56 0.99 -22.14
CA ARG A 229 -12.47 0.30 -23.08
C ARG A 229 -13.67 -0.35 -22.42
N GLY A 230 -13.57 -0.72 -21.14
CA GLY A 230 -14.56 -1.54 -20.44
C GLY A 230 -14.55 -2.97 -20.94
N GLU A 231 -13.36 -3.54 -21.10
CA GLU A 231 -13.13 -4.92 -21.53
C GLU A 231 -12.30 -5.60 -20.43
N ALA A 232 -12.49 -6.90 -20.22
CA ALA A 232 -11.76 -7.64 -19.21
C ALA A 232 -11.20 -8.95 -19.77
N VAL A 233 -10.10 -9.40 -19.16
CA VAL A 233 -9.48 -10.70 -19.40
C VAL A 233 -9.20 -11.38 -18.07
N CYS A 234 -9.56 -12.66 -17.95
CA CYS A 234 -9.25 -13.50 -16.80
C CYS A 234 -8.03 -14.36 -17.11
N ILE A 235 -7.02 -14.26 -16.25
CA ILE A 235 -5.73 -14.92 -16.46
C ILE A 235 -5.55 -15.96 -15.37
N ASP A 236 -5.76 -17.22 -15.74
CA ASP A 236 -5.60 -18.33 -14.82
C ASP A 236 -4.15 -18.52 -14.37
N LEU A 237 -3.96 -18.59 -13.05
CA LEU A 237 -2.66 -18.85 -12.44
C LEU A 237 -2.52 -20.34 -12.10
N HIS A 238 -2.60 -21.18 -13.13
CA HIS A 238 -2.47 -22.62 -12.96
C HIS A 238 -1.15 -22.97 -12.27
N GLY A 239 -1.22 -23.71 -11.17
CA GLY A 239 -0.04 -24.11 -10.39
C GLY A 239 0.25 -23.21 -9.18
N LEU A 240 -0.35 -22.03 -9.10
CA LEU A 240 -0.31 -21.22 -7.89
C LEU A 240 -1.20 -21.87 -6.80
N ASN A 241 -0.57 -22.32 -5.73
CA ASN A 241 -1.24 -23.03 -4.63
C ASN A 241 -0.84 -22.43 -3.28
N GLY A 242 -1.71 -22.59 -2.28
CA GLY A 242 -1.42 -22.21 -0.91
C GLY A 242 -1.95 -20.83 -0.52
N ASN A 243 -1.23 -20.14 0.38
CA ASN A 243 -1.71 -18.91 0.99
C ASN A 243 -1.41 -17.68 0.13
N LEU A 244 -2.45 -17.14 -0.52
CA LEU A 244 -2.35 -15.98 -1.41
C LEU A 244 -2.18 -14.64 -0.67
N ASN A 245 -2.48 -14.56 0.63
CA ASN A 245 -2.57 -13.27 1.35
C ASN A 245 -1.25 -12.46 1.39
N ASN A 246 -0.11 -13.11 1.16
CA ASN A 246 1.20 -12.45 1.10
C ASN A 246 1.64 -12.11 -0.32
N LEU A 247 0.86 -12.47 -1.35
CA LEU A 247 1.19 -12.18 -2.73
C LEU A 247 0.89 -10.72 -3.03
N ARG A 248 1.77 -10.11 -3.83
CA ARG A 248 1.65 -8.73 -4.30
C ARG A 248 1.92 -8.69 -5.80
N PHE A 249 1.55 -7.58 -6.42
CA PHE A 249 1.88 -7.32 -7.80
C PHE A 249 3.04 -6.34 -7.91
N GLU A 250 3.97 -6.63 -8.81
CA GLU A 250 4.94 -5.68 -9.31
C GLU A 250 4.73 -5.53 -10.82
N VAL A 251 4.44 -4.31 -11.26
CA VAL A 251 4.29 -4.02 -12.69
C VAL A 251 5.60 -3.40 -13.17
N SER A 252 6.14 -3.95 -14.25
CA SER A 252 7.32 -3.40 -14.93
C SER A 252 7.13 -1.92 -15.31
N PRO A 253 8.21 -1.11 -15.34
CA PRO A 253 8.09 0.33 -15.65
C PRO A 253 7.51 0.65 -17.03
N ASP A 254 7.72 -0.25 -18.01
CA ASP A 254 7.14 -0.15 -19.35
C ASP A 254 5.73 -0.76 -19.43
N GLY A 255 5.27 -1.41 -18.37
CA GLY A 255 3.96 -2.01 -18.25
C GLY A 255 3.79 -3.33 -19.00
N GLY A 256 4.85 -3.88 -19.60
CA GLY A 256 4.79 -5.08 -20.45
C GLY A 256 4.71 -6.40 -19.69
N GLU A 257 5.12 -6.39 -18.42
CA GLU A 257 5.11 -7.55 -17.54
C GLU A 257 4.48 -7.19 -16.18
N LEU A 258 3.62 -8.10 -15.70
CA LEU A 258 3.06 -8.11 -14.35
C LEU A 258 3.63 -9.34 -13.62
N ALA A 259 4.41 -9.11 -12.57
CA ALA A 259 4.92 -10.16 -11.70
C ALA A 259 3.98 -10.37 -10.50
N VAL A 260 3.60 -11.62 -10.25
CA VAL A 260 3.03 -12.06 -8.98
C VAL A 260 4.18 -12.39 -8.04
N VAL A 261 4.33 -11.62 -6.97
CA VAL A 261 5.50 -11.69 -6.09
C VAL A 261 5.09 -12.24 -4.74
N GLY A 262 5.78 -13.30 -4.32
CA GLY A 262 5.71 -13.85 -2.97
C GLY A 262 6.86 -13.39 -2.09
N ARG A 263 7.01 -13.99 -0.91
CA ARG A 263 8.05 -13.62 0.06
C ARG A 263 9.48 -13.88 -0.43
N GLU A 264 9.65 -14.88 -1.28
CA GLU A 264 10.97 -15.36 -1.74
C GLU A 264 11.33 -14.81 -3.13
N GLY A 265 10.46 -14.00 -3.73
CA GLY A 265 10.62 -13.48 -5.09
C GLY A 265 9.36 -13.68 -5.94
N PRO A 266 9.45 -13.40 -7.26
CA PRO A 266 8.36 -13.67 -8.19
C PRO A 266 8.02 -15.17 -8.16
N VAL A 267 6.73 -15.49 -8.22
CA VAL A 267 6.19 -16.85 -8.30
C VAL A 267 5.56 -17.15 -9.66
N THR A 268 5.09 -16.11 -10.35
CA THR A 268 4.53 -16.19 -11.69
C THR A 268 4.71 -14.85 -12.38
N LEU A 269 5.00 -14.86 -13.68
CA LEU A 269 5.06 -13.67 -14.52
C LEU A 269 3.90 -13.72 -15.52
N VAL A 270 3.35 -12.56 -15.87
CA VAL A 270 2.27 -12.40 -16.84
C VAL A 270 2.70 -11.37 -17.88
N ASP A 271 2.72 -11.75 -19.16
CA ASP A 271 2.85 -10.78 -20.25
C ASP A 271 1.53 -10.02 -20.40
N THR A 272 1.56 -8.69 -20.30
CA THR A 272 0.34 -7.87 -20.26
C THR A 272 -0.25 -7.60 -21.65
N GLN A 273 0.40 -8.05 -22.72
CA GLN A 273 -0.07 -7.91 -24.09
C GLN A 273 -0.71 -9.21 -24.59
N THR A 274 -0.13 -10.36 -24.22
CA THR A 274 -0.64 -11.69 -24.62
C THR A 274 -1.47 -12.35 -23.54
N PHE A 275 -1.36 -11.88 -22.30
CA PHE A 275 -1.96 -12.49 -21.10
C PHE A 275 -1.48 -13.92 -20.82
N GLU A 276 -0.35 -14.30 -21.39
CA GLU A 276 0.27 -15.60 -21.14
C GLU A 276 1.06 -15.57 -19.82
N THR A 277 0.96 -16.67 -19.06
CA THR A 277 1.70 -16.86 -17.82
C THR A 277 3.00 -17.62 -18.08
N SER A 278 4.02 -17.31 -17.27
CA SER A 278 5.30 -18.02 -17.32
C SER A 278 5.92 -18.17 -15.93
N ASP A 279 6.77 -19.18 -15.78
CA ASP A 279 7.57 -19.37 -14.58
C ASP A 279 8.68 -18.30 -14.49
N PRO A 280 8.95 -17.75 -13.30
CA PRO A 280 10.05 -16.83 -13.11
C PRO A 280 11.40 -17.52 -13.39
N PRO A 281 12.42 -16.79 -13.85
CA PRO A 281 13.74 -17.36 -14.11
C PRO A 281 14.29 -18.06 -12.86
N GLN A 282 14.62 -19.35 -12.99
CA GLN A 282 15.26 -20.08 -11.90
C GLN A 282 16.66 -19.51 -11.66
N PRO A 283 17.10 -19.33 -10.39
CA PRO A 283 18.49 -19.03 -10.12
C PRO A 283 19.39 -20.06 -10.81
N PRO A 284 20.55 -19.66 -11.36
CA PRO A 284 21.46 -20.62 -11.97
C PRO A 284 21.78 -21.73 -10.96
N ASP A 285 21.64 -22.98 -11.39
CA ASP A 285 21.94 -24.13 -10.55
C ASP A 285 23.43 -24.06 -10.16
N PRO A 286 23.77 -23.99 -8.86
CA PRO A 286 25.18 -23.97 -8.44
C PRO A 286 25.95 -25.22 -8.90
N ALA A 287 25.25 -26.29 -9.30
CA ALA A 287 25.84 -27.49 -9.90
C ALA A 287 26.07 -27.40 -11.43
N ALA A 288 25.53 -26.36 -12.10
CA ALA A 288 25.69 -26.13 -13.53
C ALA A 288 26.87 -25.22 -13.89
N GLU A 289 27.73 -24.84 -12.93
CA GLU A 289 29.13 -24.57 -13.24
C GLU A 289 29.78 -25.89 -13.64
N THR A 290 29.58 -26.27 -14.90
CA THR A 290 30.36 -27.30 -15.56
C THR A 290 31.82 -26.86 -15.53
N ASP A 291 32.60 -27.61 -14.74
CA ASP A 291 33.91 -28.18 -15.04
C ASP A 291 34.47 -27.86 -16.44
N ASP A 292 34.77 -26.59 -16.71
CA ASP A 292 35.52 -26.16 -17.88
C ASP A 292 36.49 -25.05 -17.45
N GLY A 293 37.65 -25.50 -17.01
CA GLY A 293 38.74 -24.64 -16.56
C GLY A 293 39.23 -24.97 -15.17
N GLY A 294 39.63 -26.23 -14.93
CA GLY A 294 40.54 -26.55 -13.85
C GLY A 294 41.77 -25.64 -13.94
N VAL A 295 41.78 -24.57 -13.14
CA VAL A 295 43.00 -23.84 -12.84
C VAL A 295 43.91 -24.86 -12.15
N PRO A 296 45.10 -25.16 -12.69
CA PRO A 296 45.98 -26.11 -12.05
C PRO A 296 46.34 -25.55 -10.67
N TRP A 297 45.89 -26.26 -9.64
CA TRP A 297 46.17 -26.02 -8.22
C TRP A 297 47.69 -26.13 -7.90
N GLY A 298 48.53 -26.33 -8.92
CA GLY A 298 50.00 -26.23 -8.84
C GLY A 298 50.55 -24.81 -8.62
N PHE A 299 49.74 -23.75 -8.67
CA PHE A 299 50.24 -22.37 -8.45
C PHE A 299 49.76 -21.66 -7.18
N VAL A 300 48.90 -22.27 -6.35
CA VAL A 300 48.50 -21.66 -5.05
C VAL A 300 49.37 -22.16 -3.87
N ALA A 301 50.32 -23.06 -4.13
CA ALA A 301 51.17 -23.65 -3.10
C ALA A 301 52.47 -22.89 -2.70
N PRO A 302 52.79 -21.65 -3.14
CA PRO A 302 53.85 -20.88 -2.45
C PRO A 302 53.38 -19.58 -1.77
N MET A 303 52.12 -19.13 -1.93
CA MET A 303 51.69 -17.84 -1.35
C MET A 303 51.17 -17.90 0.10
N ALA A 304 50.93 -19.09 0.66
CA ALA A 304 50.57 -19.24 2.07
C ALA A 304 51.78 -19.33 3.02
N VAL A 305 52.99 -19.64 2.50
CA VAL A 305 54.21 -19.76 3.34
C VAL A 305 54.91 -18.41 3.54
N VAL A 306 54.77 -17.45 2.63
CA VAL A 306 55.39 -16.11 2.77
C VAL A 306 54.63 -15.23 3.78
N LEU A 307 53.31 -15.39 3.92
CA LEU A 307 52.52 -14.57 4.86
C LEU A 307 52.59 -15.06 6.32
N LEU A 308 52.91 -16.34 6.56
CA LEU A 308 53.12 -16.88 7.91
C LEU A 308 54.52 -16.59 8.48
N LEU A 309 55.53 -16.34 7.65
CA LEU A 309 56.87 -15.92 8.11
C LEU A 309 56.99 -14.41 8.36
N GLY A 310 56.15 -13.58 7.73
CA GLY A 310 56.11 -12.13 7.97
C GLY A 310 55.51 -11.73 9.32
N ALA A 311 54.53 -12.49 9.83
CA ALA A 311 53.86 -12.18 11.11
C ALA A 311 54.73 -12.47 12.34
N ILE A 312 55.69 -13.40 12.25
CA ILE A 312 56.60 -13.74 13.38
C ILE A 312 57.75 -12.72 13.50
N ALA A 313 58.14 -12.07 12.41
CA ALA A 313 59.19 -11.04 12.43
C ALA A 313 58.70 -9.66 12.95
N LEU A 314 57.43 -9.30 12.76
CA LEU A 314 56.88 -8.04 13.30
C LEU A 314 56.50 -8.13 14.79
N GLY A 315 56.05 -9.29 15.29
CA GLY A 315 55.69 -9.47 16.70
C GLY A 315 56.88 -9.41 17.66
N SER A 316 58.05 -9.89 17.23
CA SER A 316 59.28 -9.91 18.05
C SER A 316 59.96 -8.53 18.13
N ALA A 317 59.84 -7.68 17.11
CA ALA A 317 60.37 -6.31 17.09
C ALA A 317 59.56 -5.34 17.97
N MET A 318 58.26 -5.55 18.14
CA MET A 318 57.40 -4.71 19.01
C MET A 318 57.52 -5.09 20.49
N HIS A 319 57.87 -6.34 20.82
CA HIS A 319 58.05 -6.77 22.22
C HIS A 319 59.40 -6.33 22.81
N SER A 320 60.46 -6.15 21.99
CA SER A 320 61.77 -5.66 22.47
C SER A 320 61.81 -4.15 22.70
N ARG A 321 61.02 -3.37 21.94
CA ARG A 321 60.94 -1.90 22.10
C ARG A 321 60.18 -1.45 23.36
N ARG A 322 59.35 -2.32 23.95
CA ARG A 322 58.62 -2.01 25.20
C ARG A 322 59.41 -2.24 26.48
N ARG A 323 60.66 -2.74 26.40
CA ARG A 323 61.49 -3.04 27.59
C ARG A 323 62.61 -2.03 27.87
N LEU A 324 62.67 -0.89 27.18
CA LEU A 324 63.83 0.02 27.27
C LEU A 324 63.55 1.48 27.68
N HIS A 325 62.39 1.82 28.24
CA HIS A 325 62.25 3.12 28.92
C HIS A 325 61.52 3.01 30.26
N PRO A 326 62.25 3.14 31.40
CA PRO A 326 61.66 3.28 32.72
C PRO A 326 61.33 4.76 33.03
N ASP A 327 60.27 4.92 33.83
CA ASP A 327 59.88 6.05 34.68
C ASP A 327 59.86 7.50 34.16
N ALA A 328 58.66 8.10 34.18
CA ALA A 328 58.46 9.43 34.73
C ALA A 328 57.07 9.55 35.38
N THR A 329 57.11 9.81 36.68
CA THR A 329 56.02 10.04 37.62
C THR A 329 55.28 11.36 37.38
N ARG A 330 53.96 11.39 37.65
CA ARG A 330 53.22 12.32 38.55
C ARG A 330 51.81 12.64 38.04
N GLY A 331 50.83 12.35 38.90
CA GLY A 331 49.99 13.40 39.46
C GLY A 331 48.51 13.44 39.06
N LEU A 332 47.68 13.19 40.08
CA LEU A 332 46.37 13.81 40.38
C LEU A 332 45.10 13.20 39.76
N ALA A 333 44.40 12.45 40.63
CA ALA A 333 42.95 12.29 40.66
C ALA A 333 42.27 13.60 41.16
N PRO A 334 40.92 13.70 41.10
CA PRO A 334 40.17 13.23 42.27
C PRO A 334 38.91 12.41 41.97
N GLU A 335 38.76 11.36 42.77
CA GLU A 335 37.61 10.99 43.61
C GLU A 335 36.24 11.63 43.34
N LEU A 336 35.18 10.80 43.31
CA LEU A 336 34.04 10.93 44.23
C LEU A 336 33.27 9.61 44.32
N ASP A 337 33.27 9.07 45.54
CA ASP A 337 32.56 7.89 46.05
C ASP A 337 31.04 8.01 45.98
N ASP A 338 30.40 6.87 45.80
CA ASP A 338 29.00 6.58 46.16
C ASP A 338 29.02 5.71 47.44
N PRO A 339 28.09 5.94 48.39
CA PRO A 339 27.45 4.77 48.98
C PRO A 339 25.93 4.94 49.21
N ALA A 340 25.23 3.84 48.90
CA ALA A 340 23.86 3.47 49.28
C ALA A 340 23.68 3.28 50.82
N PRO A 341 22.57 2.71 51.36
CA PRO A 341 21.14 2.69 51.00
C PRO A 341 20.20 2.99 52.22
N ALA A 342 18.86 2.96 51.98
CA ALA A 342 17.83 2.24 52.77
C ALA A 342 16.66 3.03 53.43
N ARG A 343 15.47 2.42 53.22
CA ARG A 343 14.26 2.27 54.08
C ARG A 343 13.16 3.34 54.13
N ASP A 344 11.96 2.85 53.76
CA ASP A 344 10.63 2.89 54.40
C ASP A 344 10.25 4.09 55.30
N ASP A 345 9.08 4.67 55.05
CA ASP A 345 8.00 4.75 56.05
C ASP A 345 6.68 5.32 55.48
N ASP A 346 5.60 4.94 56.18
CA ASP A 346 4.18 5.00 55.91
C ASP A 346 3.50 6.39 55.83
N ALA A 347 2.33 6.38 55.17
CA ALA A 347 1.04 7.06 55.45
C ALA A 347 0.97 8.43 56.17
N PHE A 348 0.25 9.41 55.57
CA PHE A 348 -1.00 10.04 56.11
C PHE A 348 -1.57 11.20 55.23
N VAL A 349 -2.84 11.08 54.82
CA VAL A 349 -4.00 12.02 54.97
C VAL A 349 -4.07 13.44 54.32
N ALA A 350 -5.12 13.56 53.47
CA ALA A 350 -6.19 14.58 53.29
C ALA A 350 -5.98 16.10 53.05
N GLY A 351 -6.55 16.56 51.91
CA GLY A 351 -7.43 17.75 51.71
C GLY A 351 -6.89 19.17 52.00
N PRO A 352 -7.66 20.27 51.77
CA PRO A 352 -9.00 20.41 51.16
C PRO A 352 -9.14 21.53 50.08
N ARG A 353 -10.16 21.46 49.21
CA ARG A 353 -11.26 22.44 49.01
C ARG A 353 -12.01 22.22 47.70
#